data_AF-A0ABD3SPP1-F1
#
_entry.id   AF-A0ABD3SPP1-F1
#
_cell.length_a   1.000
_cell.length_b   1.000
_cell.length_c   1.000
_cell.angle_alpha   90.00
_cell.angle_beta   90.00
_cell.angle_gamma   90.00
#
_symmetry.space_group_name_H-M   'P 1'
#
loop_
_entity.id
_entity.type
_entity.pdbx_description
1 polymer ?
#
loop_
_entity_poly.entity_id
_entity_poly.type
_entity_poly.pdbx_seq_one_letter_code
_entity_poly.pdbx_strand_id
1 'polypeptide(L)'
;MRHHHSSRSLLLAVWSGLIIPPPHSRAQQLGCENCRGGNLKCIGDSTLQSITDEECASCLKSGAHWTWPCSVEGLCWCWDSSKPRYKPPPPSDGIEEAEAMPCEVFTEDMFDVIAPNAVHPYTYSGLCDIIEEINSRYDEKIFKMGSLEMQKAEWAAFVGHTTHESAQYTASREALQCARTHEMPQGTFCKPCANENFDWEDRVCQISLVANGQFYEEYCDKIITPPYGCVCGPTTEVDDEDLKGLINPNFAYFGRGAIQLSWNANYLKASQVLAESADVLCSQPDLVATDPKYAWGTALWFWLFNKGVDSGTTCHIQSLEGSFGGSLKIINGGLECPPDPSGYHAEAIVTRLRYYCIAASVIGVQRLLNFDGCEGLGDAFQNCIMTGYCPECNDWYVKMSTTTGETQTPVVSGPTQQPVAFRSWADDSWLQEIKRASSATRRNQMSLFLATFLGSLCLHRWHAWCA
;
A
#
# COMPACT_ATOMS: atom_id res chain seq x y z
N MET A 1 10.18 24.55 53.30
CA MET A 1 10.60 23.17 53.60
C MET A 1 10.01 22.25 52.52
N ARG A 2 10.76 21.21 52.16
CA ARG A 2 10.52 20.23 51.09
C ARG A 2 9.10 19.65 51.10
N HIS A 3 8.50 19.36 49.94
CA HIS A 3 8.53 18.01 49.36
C HIS A 3 7.96 17.96 47.92
N HIS A 4 8.66 17.19 47.10
CA HIS A 4 8.38 16.80 45.71
C HIS A 4 7.20 15.82 45.61
N HIS A 5 6.41 15.94 44.54
CA HIS A 5 6.09 14.86 43.61
C HIS A 5 5.65 15.48 42.27
N SER A 6 6.42 15.27 41.21
CA SER A 6 6.07 15.63 39.83
C SER A 6 5.96 14.34 39.03
N SER A 7 4.73 13.96 38.71
CA SER A 7 4.41 13.09 37.58
C SER A 7 4.17 14.03 36.39
N ARG A 8 5.05 14.02 35.39
CA ARG A 8 4.81 14.73 34.12
C ARG A 8 4.08 13.79 33.17
N SER A 9 2.78 14.01 33.03
CA SER A 9 2.01 13.65 31.85
C SER A 9 2.60 14.37 30.64
N LEU A 10 3.00 13.64 29.59
CA LEU A 10 3.16 14.23 28.27
C LEU A 10 1.76 14.38 27.67
N LEU A 11 1.22 15.59 27.81
CA LEU A 11 0.10 16.08 27.01
C LEU A 11 0.58 16.26 25.58
N LEU A 12 0.07 15.44 24.66
CA LEU A 12 0.03 15.74 23.24
C LEU A 12 -0.83 17.00 23.05
N ALA A 13 -0.20 18.07 22.58
CA ALA A 13 -0.87 19.31 22.26
C ALA A 13 -1.79 19.09 21.05
N VAL A 14 -3.10 19.06 21.32
CA VAL A 14 -4.14 19.26 20.33
C VAL A 14 -4.04 20.72 19.87
N TRP A 15 -3.53 20.94 18.66
CA TRP A 15 -3.71 22.23 17.99
C TRP A 15 -5.07 22.22 17.31
N SER A 16 -6.03 22.86 17.99
CA SER A 16 -7.31 23.27 17.42
C SER A 16 -7.07 24.39 16.41
N GLY A 17 -6.70 24.03 15.18
CA GLY A 17 -6.79 24.92 14.03
C GLY A 17 -8.10 24.62 13.29
N LEU A 18 -8.97 25.63 13.12
CA LEU A 18 -9.91 25.60 12.01
C LEU A 18 -9.09 25.30 10.75
N ILE A 19 -9.35 24.15 10.11
CA ILE A 19 -8.82 23.86 8.78
C ILE A 19 -9.60 24.77 7.82
N ILE A 20 -9.13 26.01 7.70
CA ILE A 20 -9.20 26.71 6.43
C ILE A 20 -8.22 25.93 5.53
N PRO A 21 -8.68 25.35 4.40
CA PRO A 21 -7.78 24.59 3.53
C PRO A 21 -6.60 25.49 3.11
N PRO A 22 -5.38 24.95 3.07
CA PRO A 22 -4.22 25.72 2.60
C PRO A 22 -4.52 26.24 1.18
N PRO A 23 -4.28 27.52 0.89
CA PRO A 23 -4.34 27.99 -0.49
C PRO A 23 -3.15 27.38 -1.22
N HIS A 24 -3.43 26.70 -2.33
CA HIS A 24 -2.50 25.93 -3.18
C HIS A 24 -2.35 24.43 -2.85
N SER A 25 -3.46 23.71 -2.67
CA SER A 25 -3.59 22.37 -3.28
C SER A 25 -4.08 22.56 -4.73
N ARG A 26 -3.69 21.69 -5.67
CA ARG A 26 -4.34 21.62 -7.00
C ARG A 26 -5.86 21.67 -6.78
N ALA A 27 -6.54 22.57 -7.49
CA ALA A 27 -7.99 22.73 -7.38
C ALA A 27 -8.66 21.36 -7.50
N GLN A 28 -9.46 20.99 -6.49
CA GLN A 28 -10.36 19.85 -6.59
C GLN A 28 -11.12 20.00 -7.91
N GLN A 29 -10.98 19.06 -8.84
CA GLN A 29 -11.59 19.21 -10.16
C GLN A 29 -13.10 19.05 -10.01
N LEU A 30 -13.80 20.17 -9.93
CA LEU A 30 -15.24 20.19 -9.74
C LEU A 30 -15.92 19.64 -11.01
N GLY A 31 -17.05 18.98 -10.79
CA GLY A 31 -17.79 18.32 -11.84
C GLY A 31 -18.11 19.28 -12.97
N CYS A 32 -17.67 18.90 -14.18
CA CYS A 32 -17.94 19.62 -15.42
C CYS A 32 -17.50 21.09 -15.49
N GLU A 33 -16.57 21.51 -14.62
CA GLU A 33 -16.07 22.90 -14.55
C GLU A 33 -15.58 23.45 -15.92
N ASN A 34 -15.01 22.57 -16.74
CA ASN A 34 -14.43 22.90 -18.05
C ASN A 34 -15.34 22.58 -19.24
N CYS A 35 -16.61 22.26 -19.03
CA CYS A 35 -17.50 21.83 -20.10
C CYS A 35 -18.15 23.00 -20.83
N ARG A 36 -17.51 23.48 -21.91
CA ARG A 36 -17.94 24.65 -22.67
C ARG A 36 -18.04 24.37 -24.17
N GLY A 37 -19.28 24.14 -24.63
CA GLY A 37 -19.66 24.15 -26.05
C GLY A 37 -19.11 22.99 -26.90
N GLY A 38 -19.63 22.86 -28.13
CA GLY A 38 -19.22 21.80 -29.07
C GLY A 38 -19.83 20.43 -28.76
N ASN A 39 -19.03 19.37 -28.91
CA ASN A 39 -19.39 17.97 -28.60
C ASN A 39 -19.30 17.65 -27.09
N LEU A 40 -18.96 18.64 -26.26
CA LEU A 40 -18.74 18.47 -24.84
C LEU A 40 -20.07 18.38 -24.09
N LYS A 41 -20.27 17.30 -23.34
CA LYS A 41 -21.43 17.05 -22.49
C LYS A 41 -20.97 16.81 -21.07
N CYS A 42 -21.63 17.47 -20.13
CA CYS A 42 -21.50 17.10 -18.73
C CYS A 42 -22.31 15.82 -18.53
N ILE A 43 -21.62 14.72 -18.28
CA ILE A 43 -22.25 13.42 -18.12
C ILE A 43 -21.93 12.84 -16.77
N GLY A 44 -22.82 11.94 -16.34
CA GLY A 44 -22.58 11.06 -15.23
C GLY A 44 -21.51 10.05 -15.57
N ASP A 45 -20.52 9.92 -14.70
CA ASP A 45 -19.70 8.70 -14.68
C ASP A 45 -20.45 7.64 -13.89
N SER A 46 -21.28 6.87 -14.61
CA SER A 46 -22.04 5.77 -14.00
C SER A 46 -21.15 4.60 -13.56
N THR A 47 -19.85 4.62 -13.87
CA THR A 47 -18.90 3.68 -13.27
C THR A 47 -18.69 4.05 -11.81
N LEU A 48 -18.49 5.34 -11.51
CA LEU A 48 -18.26 5.87 -10.15
C LEU A 48 -19.47 5.71 -9.21
N GLN A 49 -20.66 6.02 -9.66
CA GLN A 49 -21.86 5.83 -8.86
C GLN A 49 -23.00 5.74 -9.84
N SER A 50 -24.08 5.03 -9.51
CA SER A 50 -25.29 5.13 -10.31
C SER A 50 -25.75 6.60 -10.31
N ILE A 51 -25.52 7.28 -11.43
CA ILE A 51 -25.82 8.67 -11.63
C ILE A 51 -26.18 8.90 -13.10
N THR A 52 -27.18 9.74 -13.31
CA THR A 52 -27.70 10.07 -14.63
C THR A 52 -27.01 11.31 -15.21
N ASP A 53 -27.02 11.43 -16.53
CA ASP A 53 -26.54 12.64 -17.20
C ASP A 53 -27.38 13.86 -16.81
N GLU A 54 -28.67 13.66 -16.54
CA GLU A 54 -29.58 14.70 -16.05
C GLU A 54 -29.14 15.25 -14.69
N GLU A 55 -28.71 14.39 -13.76
CA GLU A 55 -28.19 14.81 -12.47
C GLU A 55 -26.90 15.63 -12.64
N CYS A 56 -26.00 15.20 -13.51
CA CYS A 56 -24.77 15.92 -13.80
C CYS A 56 -24.97 17.21 -14.60
N ALA A 57 -26.02 17.30 -15.44
CA ALA A 57 -26.34 18.53 -16.16
C ALA A 57 -26.55 19.74 -15.22
N SER A 58 -26.90 19.49 -13.95
CA SER A 58 -26.99 20.53 -12.92
C SER A 58 -25.65 21.23 -12.64
N CYS A 59 -24.51 20.57 -12.87
CA CYS A 59 -23.16 21.10 -12.64
C CYS A 59 -22.74 22.20 -13.60
N LEU A 60 -23.46 22.36 -14.71
CA LEU A 60 -23.25 23.47 -15.65
C LEU A 60 -23.95 24.76 -15.18
N LYS A 61 -24.75 24.71 -14.11
CA LYS A 61 -25.42 25.88 -13.54
C LYS A 61 -24.48 26.64 -12.61
N SER A 62 -24.52 27.98 -12.68
CA SER A 62 -23.74 28.84 -11.79
C SER A 62 -24.03 28.52 -10.31
N GLY A 63 -22.97 28.28 -9.53
CA GLY A 63 -23.06 27.99 -8.09
C GLY A 63 -23.32 26.52 -7.71
N ALA A 64 -23.64 25.65 -8.68
CA ALA A 64 -23.89 24.22 -8.42
C ALA A 64 -22.62 23.38 -8.20
N HIS A 65 -21.43 23.95 -8.46
CA HIS A 65 -20.16 23.23 -8.37
C HIS A 65 -19.85 22.68 -6.96
N TRP A 66 -20.46 23.24 -5.91
CA TRP A 66 -20.25 22.81 -4.52
C TRP A 66 -21.30 21.84 -4.00
N THR A 67 -22.31 21.51 -4.81
CA THR A 67 -23.39 20.58 -4.44
C THR A 67 -23.19 19.24 -5.11
N TRP A 68 -23.67 18.16 -4.50
CA TRP A 68 -23.75 16.87 -5.16
C TRP A 68 -24.64 17.00 -6.41
N PRO A 69 -24.26 16.39 -7.55
CA PRO A 69 -23.10 15.51 -7.76
C PRO A 69 -21.79 16.21 -8.15
N CYS A 70 -21.79 17.53 -8.28
CA CYS A 70 -20.71 18.33 -8.85
C CYS A 70 -19.49 18.48 -7.93
N SER A 71 -19.68 18.44 -6.61
CA SER A 71 -18.58 18.52 -5.64
C SER A 71 -17.80 17.21 -5.52
N VAL A 72 -18.23 16.16 -6.20
CA VAL A 72 -17.57 14.85 -6.18
C VAL A 72 -16.61 14.76 -7.36
N GLU A 73 -15.32 14.62 -7.07
CA GLU A 73 -14.32 14.47 -8.12
C GLU A 73 -14.64 13.22 -8.98
N GLY A 74 -14.83 13.43 -10.28
CA GLY A 74 -15.09 12.36 -11.24
C GLY A 74 -16.55 11.98 -11.45
N LEU A 75 -17.44 12.21 -10.48
CA LEU A 75 -18.84 11.78 -10.58
C LEU A 75 -19.58 12.44 -11.75
N CYS A 76 -19.27 13.71 -11.96
CA CYS A 76 -19.62 14.43 -13.18
C CYS A 76 -18.35 14.89 -13.85
N TRP A 77 -18.27 14.71 -15.16
CA TRP A 77 -17.10 15.14 -15.91
C TRP A 77 -17.50 15.58 -17.30
N CYS A 78 -16.56 16.28 -17.92
CA CYS A 78 -16.77 16.80 -19.24
C CYS A 78 -16.36 15.80 -20.31
N TRP A 79 -17.34 15.19 -20.96
CA TRP A 79 -17.13 14.18 -22.01
C TRP A 79 -17.27 14.78 -23.40
N ASP A 80 -16.30 14.50 -24.25
CA ASP A 80 -16.42 14.75 -25.69
C ASP A 80 -17.19 13.58 -26.33
N SER A 81 -18.38 13.87 -26.88
CA SER A 81 -19.23 12.84 -27.48
C SER A 81 -18.65 12.13 -28.71
N SER A 82 -17.46 12.55 -29.19
CA SER A 82 -16.69 11.83 -30.20
C SER A 82 -15.80 10.71 -29.64
N LYS A 83 -15.65 10.63 -28.31
CA LYS A 83 -14.81 9.65 -27.60
C LYS A 83 -15.65 8.62 -26.84
N PRO A 84 -15.08 7.46 -26.46
CA PRO A 84 -15.73 6.54 -25.52
C PRO A 84 -16.16 7.23 -24.22
N ARG A 85 -17.25 6.74 -23.61
CA ARG A 85 -17.96 7.38 -22.50
C ARG A 85 -17.41 6.99 -21.13
N TYR A 86 -16.10 7.04 -20.95
CA TYR A 86 -15.42 6.74 -19.69
C TYR A 86 -14.39 7.83 -19.39
N LYS A 87 -14.26 8.24 -18.12
CA LYS A 87 -13.41 9.37 -17.74
C LYS A 87 -11.93 8.94 -17.84
N PRO A 88 -11.11 9.51 -18.75
CA PRO A 88 -9.73 9.07 -18.90
C PRO A 88 -8.92 9.40 -17.63
N PRO A 89 -7.98 8.54 -17.20
CA PRO A 89 -6.98 8.91 -16.22
C PRO A 89 -6.09 10.00 -16.84
N PRO A 90 -5.38 10.81 -16.03
CA PRO A 90 -4.38 11.71 -16.57
C PRO A 90 -3.41 10.87 -17.41
N PRO A 91 -3.21 11.20 -18.70
CA PRO A 91 -2.21 10.53 -19.48
C PRO A 91 -0.86 10.65 -18.77
N SER A 92 -0.13 9.56 -18.63
CA SER A 92 1.29 9.63 -18.33
C SER A 92 1.95 10.36 -19.51
N ASP A 93 2.65 11.47 -19.23
CA ASP A 93 3.03 12.55 -20.16
C ASP A 93 3.48 12.11 -21.58
N GLY A 94 2.53 11.72 -22.43
CA GLY A 94 2.76 11.28 -23.82
C GLY A 94 3.28 9.86 -24.02
N ILE A 95 3.15 8.95 -23.04
CA ILE A 95 3.50 7.53 -23.24
C ILE A 95 2.40 6.84 -24.06
N GLU A 96 2.79 6.08 -25.08
CA GLU A 96 1.87 5.37 -25.96
C GLU A 96 1.43 4.01 -25.36
N GLU A 97 0.22 3.56 -25.71
CA GLU A 97 -0.26 2.22 -25.39
C GLU A 97 0.61 1.16 -26.09
N ALA A 98 0.94 0.09 -25.37
CA ALA A 98 1.77 -1.00 -25.87
C ALA A 98 0.95 -2.10 -26.56
N GLU A 99 1.59 -2.84 -27.48
CA GLU A 99 0.94 -3.97 -28.16
C GLU A 99 0.72 -5.17 -27.22
N ALA A 100 1.72 -5.54 -26.41
CA ALA A 100 1.66 -6.70 -25.52
C ALA A 100 0.51 -6.60 -24.52
N MET A 101 -0.16 -7.72 -24.22
CA MET A 101 -1.23 -7.74 -23.22
C MET A 101 -0.63 -7.89 -21.81
N PRO A 102 -1.18 -7.20 -20.77
CA PRO A 102 -0.64 -7.26 -19.42
C PRO A 102 -0.36 -8.67 -18.90
N CYS A 103 -1.31 -9.60 -19.08
CA CYS A 103 -1.20 -10.99 -18.62
C CYS A 103 -0.35 -11.90 -19.53
N GLU A 104 0.11 -11.41 -20.69
CA GLU A 104 1.17 -12.08 -21.45
C GLU A 104 2.57 -11.67 -20.95
N VAL A 105 2.68 -10.47 -20.37
CA VAL A 105 3.93 -9.95 -19.78
C VAL A 105 4.17 -10.56 -18.40
N PHE A 106 3.13 -10.63 -17.57
CA PHE A 106 3.16 -11.31 -16.27
C PHE A 106 2.24 -12.53 -16.32
N THR A 107 2.82 -13.72 -16.48
CA THR A 107 2.07 -14.97 -16.70
C THR A 107 1.65 -15.66 -15.41
N GLU A 108 0.72 -16.61 -15.48
CA GLU A 108 0.31 -17.44 -14.34
C GLU A 108 1.50 -18.20 -13.74
N ASP A 109 2.38 -18.78 -14.57
CA ASP A 109 3.61 -19.43 -14.11
C ASP A 109 4.50 -18.49 -13.27
N MET A 110 4.57 -17.21 -13.66
CA MET A 110 5.32 -16.21 -12.88
C MET A 110 4.63 -15.90 -11.55
N PHE A 111 3.30 -15.78 -11.55
CA PHE A 111 2.50 -15.58 -10.35
C PHE A 111 2.68 -16.74 -9.36
N ASP A 112 2.59 -17.98 -9.83
CA ASP A 112 2.75 -19.19 -9.01
C ASP A 112 4.17 -19.32 -8.44
N VAL A 113 5.18 -18.88 -9.20
CA VAL A 113 6.55 -18.78 -8.67
C VAL A 113 6.64 -17.73 -7.58
N ILE A 114 6.08 -16.53 -7.79
CA ILE A 114 6.19 -15.43 -6.81
C ILE A 114 5.36 -15.70 -5.56
N ALA A 115 4.20 -16.34 -5.69
CA ALA A 115 3.24 -16.53 -4.61
C ALA A 115 2.63 -17.95 -4.61
N PRO A 116 3.45 -18.99 -4.36
CA PRO A 116 3.01 -20.39 -4.45
C PRO A 116 1.96 -20.78 -3.40
N ASN A 117 1.81 -19.96 -2.36
CA ASN A 117 0.85 -20.18 -1.28
C ASN A 117 -0.33 -19.20 -1.35
N ALA A 118 -0.52 -18.49 -2.46
CA ALA A 118 -1.64 -17.58 -2.63
C ALA A 118 -2.96 -18.32 -2.34
N VAL A 119 -3.82 -17.69 -1.54
CA VAL A 119 -5.13 -18.25 -1.18
C VAL A 119 -6.25 -17.44 -1.82
N HIS A 120 -7.43 -18.05 -1.98
CA HIS A 120 -8.62 -17.30 -2.38
C HIS A 120 -8.83 -16.10 -1.43
N PRO A 121 -9.10 -14.88 -1.95
CA PRO A 121 -9.57 -14.55 -3.29
C PRO A 121 -8.47 -14.25 -4.34
N TYR A 122 -7.20 -14.45 -4.04
CA TYR A 122 -6.09 -14.07 -4.92
C TYR A 122 -5.85 -15.08 -6.04
N THR A 123 -6.72 -15.09 -7.03
CA THR A 123 -6.55 -15.91 -8.25
C THR A 123 -5.89 -15.10 -9.36
N TYR A 124 -5.02 -15.72 -10.15
CA TYR A 124 -4.40 -15.08 -11.30
C TYR A 124 -5.44 -14.68 -12.36
N SER A 125 -6.42 -15.55 -12.62
CA SER A 125 -7.53 -15.22 -13.53
C SER A 125 -8.30 -13.98 -13.07
N GLY A 126 -8.59 -13.86 -11.77
CA GLY A 126 -9.29 -12.70 -11.22
C GLY A 126 -8.51 -11.40 -11.37
N LEU A 127 -7.17 -11.46 -11.30
CA LEU A 127 -6.29 -10.32 -11.58
C LEU A 127 -6.38 -9.90 -13.05
N CYS A 128 -6.32 -10.86 -13.98
CA CYS A 128 -6.40 -10.58 -15.41
C CYS A 128 -7.75 -10.02 -15.84
N ASP A 129 -8.85 -10.59 -15.33
CA ASP A 129 -10.22 -10.16 -15.64
C ASP A 129 -10.42 -8.69 -15.27
N ILE A 130 -9.98 -8.27 -14.08
CA ILE A 130 -10.15 -6.88 -13.63
C ILE A 130 -9.19 -5.91 -14.35
N ILE A 131 -8.00 -6.36 -14.78
CA ILE A 131 -7.10 -5.55 -15.61
C ILE A 131 -7.74 -5.27 -16.97
N GLU A 132 -8.32 -6.30 -17.60
CA GLU A 132 -9.05 -6.14 -18.86
C GLU A 132 -10.24 -5.20 -18.69
N GLU A 133 -11.02 -5.37 -17.62
CA GLU A 133 -12.16 -4.50 -17.28
C GLU A 133 -11.71 -3.03 -17.14
N ILE A 134 -10.65 -2.75 -16.38
CA ILE A 134 -10.10 -1.39 -16.19
C ILE A 134 -9.56 -0.83 -17.52
N ASN A 135 -8.72 -1.59 -18.23
CA ASN A 135 -8.10 -1.14 -19.48
C ASN A 135 -9.10 -0.94 -20.62
N SER A 136 -10.27 -1.59 -20.58
CA SER A 136 -11.35 -1.34 -21.53
C SER A 136 -12.01 0.04 -21.35
N ARG A 137 -11.93 0.61 -20.14
CA ARG A 137 -12.59 1.87 -19.76
C ARG A 137 -11.68 3.09 -19.92
N TYR A 138 -10.37 2.94 -19.75
CA TYR A 138 -9.48 4.09 -19.56
C TYR A 138 -8.46 4.23 -20.69
N ASP A 139 -8.15 5.45 -21.13
CA ASP A 139 -7.12 5.70 -22.16
C ASP A 139 -5.71 5.36 -21.62
N GLU A 140 -5.42 5.77 -20.37
CA GLU A 140 -4.23 5.31 -19.65
C GLU A 140 -4.44 3.84 -19.23
N LYS A 141 -3.55 2.97 -19.67
CA LYS A 141 -3.69 1.52 -19.45
C LYS A 141 -2.78 1.05 -18.32
N ILE A 142 -3.34 0.40 -17.31
CA ILE A 142 -2.50 -0.25 -16.29
C ILE A 142 -1.71 -1.41 -16.92
N PHE A 143 -0.38 -1.42 -16.72
CA PHE A 143 0.57 -2.40 -17.26
C PHE A 143 0.61 -2.55 -18.79
N LYS A 144 0.06 -1.59 -19.55
CA LYS A 144 0.04 -1.62 -21.03
C LYS A 144 0.48 -0.28 -21.62
N MET A 145 1.38 0.43 -20.94
CA MET A 145 1.94 1.70 -21.41
C MET A 145 3.44 1.58 -21.67
N GLY A 146 3.90 2.21 -22.75
CA GLY A 146 5.31 2.34 -23.08
C GLY A 146 5.98 1.04 -23.53
N SER A 147 7.30 0.99 -23.37
CA SER A 147 8.09 -0.17 -23.81
C SER A 147 7.78 -1.43 -23.00
N LEU A 148 8.11 -2.61 -23.54
CA LEU A 148 7.99 -3.88 -22.80
C LEU A 148 8.75 -3.84 -21.46
N GLU A 149 9.91 -3.17 -21.41
CA GLU A 149 10.67 -3.03 -20.17
C GLU A 149 9.97 -2.13 -19.15
N MET A 150 9.25 -1.10 -19.59
CA MET A 150 8.43 -0.27 -18.70
C MET A 150 7.29 -1.09 -18.11
N GLN A 151 6.58 -1.88 -18.93
CA GLN A 151 5.50 -2.76 -18.47
C GLN A 151 6.01 -3.78 -17.45
N LYS A 152 7.14 -4.45 -17.74
CA LYS A 152 7.77 -5.39 -16.80
C LYS A 152 8.20 -4.72 -15.50
N ALA A 153 8.76 -3.52 -15.56
CA ALA A 153 9.23 -2.79 -14.39
C ALA A 153 8.06 -2.31 -13.51
N GLU A 154 6.97 -1.85 -14.13
CA GLU A 154 5.73 -1.52 -13.44
C GLU A 154 5.14 -2.75 -12.75
N TRP A 155 5.03 -3.88 -13.47
CA TRP A 155 4.59 -5.15 -12.90
C TRP A 155 5.43 -5.58 -11.71
N ALA A 156 6.77 -5.52 -11.82
CA ALA A 156 7.67 -5.87 -10.73
C ALA A 156 7.45 -4.99 -9.49
N ALA A 157 7.23 -3.68 -9.68
CA ALA A 157 6.95 -2.75 -8.58
C ALA A 157 5.60 -3.05 -7.93
N PHE A 158 4.54 -3.22 -8.72
CA PHE A 158 3.19 -3.54 -8.23
C PHE A 158 3.16 -4.86 -7.45
N VAL A 159 3.73 -5.93 -8.02
CA VAL A 159 3.79 -7.25 -7.38
C VAL A 159 4.67 -7.20 -6.14
N GLY A 160 5.83 -6.53 -6.18
CA GLY A 160 6.71 -6.38 -5.03
C GLY A 160 6.04 -5.69 -3.83
N HIS A 161 5.24 -4.64 -4.08
CA HIS A 161 4.47 -3.99 -3.02
C HIS A 161 3.29 -4.83 -2.53
N THR A 162 2.46 -5.36 -3.43
CA THR A 162 1.24 -6.07 -3.03
C THR A 162 1.52 -7.41 -2.36
N THR A 163 2.60 -8.10 -2.74
CA THR A 163 3.09 -9.27 -1.99
C THR A 163 3.53 -8.90 -0.57
N HIS A 164 4.12 -7.73 -0.34
CA HIS A 164 4.38 -7.26 1.02
C HIS A 164 3.08 -7.02 1.80
N GLU A 165 2.14 -6.24 1.24
CA GLU A 165 0.91 -5.85 1.93
C GLU A 165 0.04 -7.05 2.32
N SER A 166 -0.02 -8.07 1.45
CA SER A 166 -0.92 -9.21 1.62
C SER A 166 -0.25 -10.47 2.17
N ALA A 167 0.98 -10.35 2.69
CA ALA A 167 1.80 -11.46 3.13
C ALA A 167 1.89 -12.58 2.07
N GLN A 168 2.38 -12.21 0.88
CA GLN A 168 2.48 -13.06 -0.31
C GLN A 168 1.11 -13.63 -0.72
N TYR A 169 0.06 -12.80 -0.67
CA TYR A 169 -1.31 -13.16 -0.98
C TYR A 169 -1.88 -14.30 -0.10
N THR A 170 -1.44 -14.38 1.17
CA THR A 170 -2.00 -15.32 2.16
C THR A 170 -2.95 -14.65 3.15
N ALA A 171 -2.97 -13.31 3.20
CA ALA A 171 -3.77 -12.53 4.14
C ALA A 171 -4.69 -11.57 3.40
N SER A 172 -5.96 -11.96 3.23
CA SER A 172 -6.99 -11.10 2.62
C SER A 172 -7.58 -10.05 3.56
N ARG A 173 -7.28 -10.14 4.85
CA ARG A 173 -7.72 -9.24 5.92
C ARG A 173 -6.56 -8.92 6.85
N GLU A 174 -6.58 -7.73 7.42
CA GLU A 174 -5.60 -7.27 8.39
C GLU A 174 -5.56 -8.20 9.62
N ALA A 175 -4.35 -8.54 10.07
CA ALA A 175 -4.18 -9.62 11.04
C ALA A 175 -4.80 -9.31 12.42
N LEU A 176 -4.56 -8.10 12.94
CA LEU A 176 -5.07 -7.72 14.26
C LEU A 176 -6.61 -7.64 14.29
N GLN A 177 -7.24 -7.39 13.15
CA GLN A 177 -8.67 -7.17 13.04
C GLN A 177 -9.40 -8.47 12.71
N CYS A 178 -8.81 -9.30 11.84
CA CYS A 178 -9.47 -10.50 11.33
C CYS A 178 -8.52 -11.58 10.78
N ALA A 179 -7.43 -11.90 11.47
CA ALA A 179 -6.55 -13.01 11.04
C ALA A 179 -7.26 -14.39 10.99
N ARG A 180 -8.23 -14.62 11.88
CA ARG A 180 -9.08 -15.82 11.88
C ARG A 180 -10.53 -15.39 11.74
N THR A 181 -11.20 -15.91 10.72
CA THR A 181 -12.63 -15.70 10.54
C THR A 181 -13.44 -16.74 11.32
N HIS A 182 -14.61 -16.32 11.78
CA HIS A 182 -15.63 -17.19 12.34
C HIS A 182 -16.77 -17.27 11.34
N GLU A 183 -16.89 -18.41 10.65
CA GLU A 183 -17.94 -18.63 9.65
C GLU A 183 -19.19 -19.20 10.31
N MET A 184 -20.33 -18.56 10.09
CA MET A 184 -21.64 -18.99 10.57
C MET A 184 -22.66 -18.96 9.43
N PRO A 185 -23.83 -19.61 9.55
CA PRO A 185 -24.88 -19.53 8.54
C PRO A 185 -25.31 -18.10 8.18
N GLN A 186 -25.22 -17.17 9.13
CA GLN A 186 -25.53 -15.76 8.96
C GLN A 186 -24.39 -14.91 8.36
N GLY A 187 -23.18 -15.47 8.21
CA GLY A 187 -22.04 -14.79 7.57
C GLY A 187 -20.70 -14.98 8.29
N THR A 188 -19.73 -14.20 7.84
CA THR A 188 -18.36 -14.15 8.36
C THR A 188 -18.25 -13.14 9.51
N PHE A 189 -17.53 -13.49 10.57
CA PHE A 189 -17.27 -12.60 11.71
C PHE A 189 -15.78 -12.50 12.05
N CYS A 190 -15.39 -11.36 12.58
CA CYS A 190 -14.01 -11.00 12.89
C CYS A 190 -13.84 -10.67 14.37
N LYS A 191 -12.66 -10.95 14.92
CA LYS A 191 -12.31 -10.64 16.31
C LYS A 191 -11.22 -9.57 16.38
N PRO A 192 -11.59 -8.28 16.43
CA PRO A 192 -10.59 -7.20 16.44
C PRO A 192 -9.77 -7.23 17.73
N CYS A 193 -8.47 -7.00 17.63
CA CYS A 193 -7.52 -7.24 18.71
C CYS A 193 -6.51 -6.11 18.89
N ALA A 194 -6.19 -5.82 20.15
CA ALA A 194 -4.99 -5.05 20.47
C ALA A 194 -3.76 -5.96 20.34
N ASN A 195 -2.61 -5.38 19.95
CA ASN A 195 -1.37 -6.13 19.75
C ASN A 195 -0.92 -6.89 21.01
N GLU A 196 -1.11 -6.32 22.21
CA GLU A 196 -0.78 -6.98 23.48
C GLU A 196 -1.63 -8.22 23.79
N ASN A 197 -2.78 -8.36 23.13
CA ASN A 197 -3.71 -9.47 23.31
C ASN A 197 -3.70 -10.44 22.11
N PHE A 198 -2.85 -10.17 21.11
CA PHE A 198 -2.76 -10.97 19.90
C PHE A 198 -1.62 -11.97 19.99
N ASP A 199 -1.95 -13.25 19.88
CA ASP A 199 -0.98 -14.32 19.71
C ASP A 199 -0.53 -14.32 18.25
N TRP A 200 0.72 -13.90 17.98
CA TRP A 200 1.27 -13.81 16.64
C TRP A 200 1.65 -15.18 16.04
N GLU A 201 1.89 -16.18 16.87
CA GLU A 201 2.23 -17.54 16.42
C GLU A 201 0.97 -18.26 15.96
N ASP A 202 -0.05 -18.25 16.81
CA ASP A 202 -1.33 -18.91 16.50
C ASP A 202 -2.30 -17.98 15.72
N ARG A 203 -2.03 -16.68 15.64
CA ARG A 203 -2.97 -15.68 15.09
C ARG A 203 -4.31 -15.67 15.80
N VAL A 204 -4.28 -15.74 17.13
CA VAL A 204 -5.48 -15.79 17.98
C VAL A 204 -5.57 -14.52 18.81
N CYS A 205 -6.73 -13.85 18.74
CA CYS A 205 -7.03 -12.77 19.65
C CYS A 205 -7.57 -13.31 20.98
N GLN A 206 -6.87 -13.05 22.09
CA GLN A 206 -7.30 -13.47 23.42
C GLN A 206 -8.47 -12.60 23.90
N ILE A 207 -8.31 -11.28 23.84
CA ILE A 207 -9.30 -10.30 24.31
C ILE A 207 -9.66 -9.36 23.16
N SER A 208 -10.93 -9.40 22.76
CA SER A 208 -11.45 -8.56 21.68
C SER A 208 -11.53 -7.08 22.08
N LEU A 209 -11.27 -6.19 21.13
CA LEU A 209 -11.43 -4.74 21.26
C LEU A 209 -12.88 -4.31 21.49
N VAL A 210 -13.86 -5.13 21.09
CA VAL A 210 -15.30 -4.84 21.33
C VAL A 210 -15.86 -5.52 22.57
N ALA A 211 -15.03 -6.26 23.32
CA ALA A 211 -15.48 -6.90 24.55
C ALA A 211 -15.85 -5.87 25.64
N ASN A 212 -16.71 -6.26 26.58
CA ASN A 212 -17.11 -5.45 27.74
C ASN A 212 -17.75 -4.10 27.35
N GLY A 213 -18.56 -4.08 26.29
CA GLY A 213 -19.27 -2.88 25.83
C GLY A 213 -18.37 -1.80 25.24
N GLN A 214 -17.16 -2.17 24.79
CA GLN A 214 -16.30 -1.29 24.01
C GLN A 214 -16.71 -1.29 22.53
N PHE A 215 -16.22 -0.31 21.78
CA PHE A 215 -16.50 -0.14 20.35
C PHE A 215 -15.21 -0.18 19.55
N TYR A 216 -15.30 -0.72 18.35
CA TYR A 216 -14.24 -0.64 17.35
C TYR A 216 -14.50 0.53 16.41
N GLU A 217 -13.55 1.45 16.32
CA GLU A 217 -13.67 2.71 15.56
C GLU A 217 -12.46 2.99 14.67
N GLU A 218 -11.49 2.07 14.60
CA GLU A 218 -10.31 2.26 13.75
C GLU A 218 -10.71 2.27 12.27
N TYR A 219 -9.93 3.01 11.47
CA TYR A 219 -10.16 3.21 10.04
C TYR A 219 -11.51 3.87 9.68
N CYS A 220 -12.12 4.58 10.65
CA CYS A 220 -13.33 5.36 10.45
C CYS A 220 -13.07 6.84 10.75
N ASP A 221 -12.92 7.64 9.70
CA ASP A 221 -13.04 9.10 9.84
C ASP A 221 -14.52 9.47 9.78
N LYS A 222 -15.07 9.83 10.94
CA LYS A 222 -16.50 10.15 11.13
C LYS A 222 -16.88 11.54 10.59
N ILE A 223 -15.89 12.38 10.28
CA ILE A 223 -16.12 13.74 9.76
C ILE A 223 -16.43 13.66 8.27
N ILE A 224 -15.75 12.76 7.56
CA ILE A 224 -15.97 12.56 6.14
C ILE A 224 -17.19 11.66 5.90
N THR A 225 -18.06 12.12 5.02
CA THR A 225 -19.26 11.41 4.56
C THR A 225 -19.31 11.50 3.04
N PRO A 226 -20.25 10.81 2.37
CA PRO A 226 -20.37 10.92 0.93
C PRO A 226 -20.48 12.40 0.52
N PRO A 227 -19.66 12.86 -0.44
CA PRO A 227 -18.94 12.05 -1.42
C PRO A 227 -17.47 11.70 -1.08
N TYR A 228 -16.99 12.05 0.10
CA TYR A 228 -15.58 11.99 0.47
C TYR A 228 -15.18 10.69 1.19
N GLY A 229 -16.15 9.99 1.78
CA GLY A 229 -15.95 8.67 2.37
C GLY A 229 -17.27 8.01 2.75
N CYS A 230 -17.26 6.70 2.97
CA CYS A 230 -18.44 5.98 3.43
C CYS A 230 -18.85 6.49 4.82
N VAL A 231 -20.16 6.50 5.09
CA VAL A 231 -20.62 6.72 6.46
C VAL A 231 -20.14 5.55 7.32
N CYS A 232 -19.53 5.87 8.46
CA CYS A 232 -19.01 4.90 9.40
C CYS A 232 -19.29 5.35 10.84
N GLY A 233 -19.24 4.41 11.77
CA GLY A 233 -19.52 4.66 13.18
C GLY A 233 -18.95 3.57 14.07
N PRO A 234 -19.19 3.64 15.39
CA PRO A 234 -18.80 2.59 16.32
C PRO A 234 -19.35 1.24 15.90
N THR A 235 -18.46 0.28 15.69
CA THR A 235 -18.82 -1.12 15.51
C THR A 235 -18.84 -1.81 16.87
N THR A 236 -19.96 -2.42 17.22
CA THR A 236 -20.11 -3.21 18.45
C THR A 236 -19.87 -4.68 18.19
N GLU A 237 -19.74 -5.45 19.28
CA GLU A 237 -19.94 -6.89 19.20
C GLU A 237 -21.34 -7.24 18.67
N VAL A 238 -21.45 -8.43 18.07
CA VAL A 238 -22.73 -8.98 17.62
C VAL A 238 -23.61 -9.30 18.84
N ASP A 239 -24.89 -8.92 18.78
CA ASP A 239 -25.89 -9.23 19.81
C ASP A 239 -26.36 -10.69 19.71
N ASP A 240 -25.40 -11.60 19.89
CA ASP A 240 -25.56 -13.06 19.90
C ASP A 240 -24.50 -13.66 20.84
N GLU A 241 -24.95 -14.45 21.82
CA GLU A 241 -24.06 -15.06 22.82
C GLU A 241 -23.00 -15.99 22.20
N ASP A 242 -23.32 -16.66 21.09
CA ASP A 242 -22.38 -17.54 20.38
C ASP A 242 -21.31 -16.76 19.61
N LEU A 243 -21.52 -15.46 19.39
CA LEU A 243 -20.64 -14.55 18.65
C LEU A 243 -20.05 -13.43 19.51
N LYS A 244 -20.06 -13.62 20.83
CA LYS A 244 -19.54 -12.64 21.78
C LYS A 244 -18.10 -12.22 21.47
N GLY A 245 -17.85 -10.92 21.50
CA GLY A 245 -16.56 -10.32 21.16
C GLY A 245 -16.20 -10.35 19.68
N LEU A 246 -17.12 -10.77 18.80
CA LEU A 246 -16.93 -10.71 17.35
C LEU A 246 -17.71 -9.54 16.75
N ILE A 247 -17.22 -9.00 15.64
CA ILE A 247 -17.89 -7.98 14.84
C ILE A 247 -18.31 -8.54 13.49
N ASN A 248 -19.35 -7.96 12.90
CA ASN A 248 -19.59 -8.12 11.47
C ASN A 248 -18.57 -7.24 10.71
N PRO A 249 -17.70 -7.83 9.87
CA PRO A 249 -16.68 -7.09 9.13
C PRO A 249 -17.26 -6.02 8.20
N ASN A 250 -18.51 -6.14 7.77
CA ASN A 250 -19.14 -5.17 6.87
C ASN A 250 -19.42 -3.80 7.52
N PHE A 251 -19.19 -3.64 8.83
CA PHE A 251 -19.28 -2.35 9.52
C PHE A 251 -17.92 -1.66 9.73
N ALA A 252 -16.83 -2.27 9.27
CA ALA A 252 -15.47 -1.78 9.49
C ALA A 252 -14.62 -1.72 8.22
N TYR A 253 -13.77 -0.69 8.13
CA TYR A 253 -12.96 -0.37 6.94
C TYR A 253 -11.46 -0.59 7.16
N PHE A 254 -11.12 -1.65 7.92
CA PHE A 254 -9.73 -2.10 8.12
C PHE A 254 -9.11 -2.68 6.84
N GLY A 255 -7.82 -2.99 6.88
CA GLY A 255 -7.06 -3.46 5.72
C GLY A 255 -7.62 -4.74 5.10
N ARG A 256 -7.90 -4.71 3.78
CA ARG A 256 -8.29 -5.89 3.00
C ARG A 256 -7.68 -5.92 1.61
N GLY A 257 -7.65 -7.10 1.00
CA GLY A 257 -7.24 -7.27 -0.40
C GLY A 257 -5.73 -7.11 -0.61
N ALA A 258 -5.31 -7.02 -1.88
CA ALA A 258 -3.90 -7.14 -2.24
C ALA A 258 -3.03 -5.95 -1.82
N ILE A 259 -3.64 -4.79 -1.56
CA ILE A 259 -2.95 -3.56 -1.10
C ILE A 259 -3.32 -3.19 0.35
N GLN A 260 -4.03 -4.06 1.08
CA GLN A 260 -4.58 -3.76 2.40
C GLN A 260 -5.37 -2.43 2.43
N LEU A 261 -6.32 -2.28 1.50
CA LEU A 261 -7.16 -1.10 1.38
C LEU A 261 -7.81 -0.78 2.73
N SER A 262 -7.56 0.42 3.23
CA SER A 262 -7.95 0.88 4.56
C SER A 262 -8.60 2.25 4.49
N TRP A 263 -9.40 2.59 5.50
CA TRP A 263 -10.18 3.84 5.65
C TRP A 263 -11.44 3.94 4.80
N ASN A 264 -12.53 4.38 5.44
CA ASN A 264 -13.85 4.62 4.82
C ASN A 264 -13.80 5.54 3.59
N ALA A 265 -12.83 6.47 3.50
CA ALA A 265 -12.58 7.28 2.32
C ALA A 265 -12.21 6.45 1.09
N ASN A 266 -11.28 5.52 1.26
CA ASN A 266 -10.72 4.75 0.16
C ASN A 266 -11.68 3.68 -0.32
N TYR A 267 -12.43 3.04 0.59
CA TYR A 267 -13.49 2.10 0.20
C TYR A 267 -14.54 2.76 -0.69
N LEU A 268 -14.99 3.98 -0.36
CA LEU A 268 -15.92 4.72 -1.22
C LEU A 268 -15.30 4.96 -2.60
N LYS A 269 -14.08 5.52 -2.66
CA LYS A 269 -13.42 5.87 -3.93
C LYS A 269 -13.08 4.64 -4.79
N ALA A 270 -12.74 3.52 -4.16
CA ALA A 270 -12.50 2.27 -4.87
C ALA A 270 -13.83 1.66 -5.36
N SER A 271 -14.89 1.71 -4.55
CA SER A 271 -16.24 1.28 -4.97
C SER A 271 -16.68 2.04 -6.20
N GLN A 272 -16.34 3.32 -6.26
CA GLN A 272 -16.62 4.13 -7.42
C GLN A 272 -15.96 3.56 -8.69
N VAL A 273 -14.69 3.16 -8.68
CA VAL A 273 -14.11 2.66 -9.95
C VAL A 273 -14.55 1.23 -10.29
N LEU A 274 -14.82 0.41 -9.27
CA LEU A 274 -14.85 -1.05 -9.42
C LEU A 274 -16.26 -1.65 -9.39
N ALA A 275 -17.24 -0.95 -8.85
CA ALA A 275 -18.57 -1.50 -8.61
C ALA A 275 -19.65 -0.77 -9.42
N GLU A 276 -20.86 -1.33 -9.46
CA GLU A 276 -22.02 -0.70 -10.12
C GLU A 276 -22.49 0.58 -9.41
N SER A 277 -22.09 0.76 -8.15
CA SER A 277 -22.32 1.99 -7.40
C SER A 277 -21.28 2.22 -6.31
N ALA A 278 -21.12 3.48 -5.90
CA ALA A 278 -20.26 3.87 -4.78
C ALA A 278 -20.65 3.23 -3.44
N ASP A 279 -21.88 2.72 -3.30
CA ASP A 279 -22.38 2.13 -2.06
C ASP A 279 -21.90 0.69 -1.85
N VAL A 280 -21.52 -0.05 -2.90
CA VAL A 280 -21.23 -1.49 -2.80
C VAL A 280 -20.14 -1.80 -1.78
N LEU A 281 -18.98 -1.15 -1.85
CA LEU A 281 -17.92 -1.37 -0.85
C LEU A 281 -18.11 -0.55 0.43
N CYS A 282 -19.10 0.35 0.49
CA CYS A 282 -19.52 0.98 1.74
C CYS A 282 -20.41 0.06 2.57
N SER A 283 -21.35 -0.64 1.93
CA SER A 283 -22.27 -1.56 2.61
C SER A 283 -21.70 -2.98 2.74
N GLN A 284 -20.77 -3.38 1.87
CA GLN A 284 -20.17 -4.71 1.84
C GLN A 284 -18.63 -4.65 1.66
N PRO A 285 -17.88 -3.96 2.55
CA PRO A 285 -16.43 -3.86 2.44
C PRO A 285 -15.71 -5.22 2.49
N ASP A 286 -16.34 -6.27 3.04
CA ASP A 286 -15.73 -7.60 3.12
C ASP A 286 -15.64 -8.32 1.76
N LEU A 287 -16.30 -7.80 0.72
CA LEU A 287 -16.07 -8.22 -0.67
C LEU A 287 -14.61 -8.09 -1.09
N VAL A 288 -13.88 -7.09 -0.57
CA VAL A 288 -12.45 -6.90 -0.84
C VAL A 288 -11.59 -8.07 -0.33
N ALA A 289 -12.10 -8.84 0.62
CA ALA A 289 -11.42 -10.01 1.19
C ALA A 289 -11.97 -11.36 0.69
N THR A 290 -13.05 -11.37 -0.10
CA THR A 290 -13.77 -12.59 -0.49
C THR A 290 -14.03 -12.72 -1.98
N ASP A 291 -13.94 -11.64 -2.77
CA ASP A 291 -14.18 -11.67 -4.21
C ASP A 291 -12.89 -11.28 -4.95
N PRO A 292 -12.39 -12.12 -5.88
CA PRO A 292 -11.19 -11.82 -6.67
C PRO A 292 -11.24 -10.47 -7.38
N LYS A 293 -12.41 -10.06 -7.89
CA LYS A 293 -12.60 -8.77 -8.57
C LYS A 293 -12.22 -7.61 -7.66
N TYR A 294 -12.69 -7.63 -6.41
CA TYR A 294 -12.46 -6.53 -5.47
C TYR A 294 -11.12 -6.65 -4.76
N ALA A 295 -10.63 -7.87 -4.49
CA ALA A 295 -9.33 -8.10 -3.89
C ALA A 295 -8.17 -7.57 -4.76
N TRP A 296 -8.25 -7.79 -6.08
CA TRP A 296 -7.29 -7.24 -7.04
C TRP A 296 -7.67 -5.83 -7.48
N GLY A 297 -8.94 -5.59 -7.77
CA GLY A 297 -9.42 -4.32 -8.28
C GLY A 297 -9.09 -3.15 -7.37
N THR A 298 -9.16 -3.33 -6.04
CA THR A 298 -8.82 -2.26 -5.08
C THR A 298 -7.32 -1.92 -5.10
N ALA A 299 -6.45 -2.90 -5.31
CA ALA A 299 -5.01 -2.67 -5.49
C ALA A 299 -4.71 -1.95 -6.81
N LEU A 300 -5.36 -2.34 -7.91
CA LEU A 300 -5.22 -1.68 -9.21
C LEU A 300 -5.80 -0.26 -9.19
N TRP A 301 -6.93 -0.07 -8.51
CA TRP A 301 -7.50 1.26 -8.27
C TRP A 301 -6.51 2.14 -7.52
N PHE A 302 -5.92 1.63 -6.43
CA PHE A 302 -4.95 2.37 -5.66
C PHE A 302 -3.76 2.76 -6.54
N TRP A 303 -3.24 1.79 -7.29
CA TRP A 303 -2.07 1.97 -8.15
C TRP A 303 -2.28 3.03 -9.24
N LEU A 304 -3.44 3.00 -9.92
CA LEU A 304 -3.74 3.85 -11.07
C LEU A 304 -4.32 5.22 -10.68
N PHE A 305 -5.10 5.31 -9.60
CA PHE A 305 -5.88 6.51 -9.27
C PHE A 305 -5.51 7.19 -7.95
N ASN A 306 -5.01 6.44 -6.95
CA ASN A 306 -4.73 7.03 -5.65
C ASN A 306 -3.44 7.87 -5.70
N LYS A 307 -3.55 9.11 -5.22
CA LYS A 307 -2.43 10.06 -5.22
C LYS A 307 -1.68 10.14 -3.90
N GLY A 308 -2.03 9.32 -2.91
CA GLY A 308 -1.52 9.43 -1.55
C GLY A 308 -1.77 10.81 -0.94
N VAL A 309 -1.20 11.04 0.23
CA VAL A 309 -1.20 12.37 0.84
C VAL A 309 -0.03 13.17 0.26
N ASP A 310 -0.32 14.35 -0.31
CA ASP A 310 0.68 15.32 -0.79
C ASP A 310 1.65 14.86 -1.88
N SER A 311 1.42 13.74 -2.58
CA SER A 311 2.31 13.32 -3.69
C SER A 311 1.99 13.99 -5.02
N GLY A 312 0.71 14.27 -5.30
CA GLY A 312 0.24 14.86 -6.55
C GLY A 312 0.34 13.95 -7.80
N THR A 313 0.75 12.69 -7.62
CA THR A 313 1.01 11.68 -8.67
C THR A 313 0.53 10.29 -8.19
N THR A 314 0.58 9.25 -9.02
CA THR A 314 0.12 7.88 -8.68
C THR A 314 1.25 6.87 -8.73
N CYS A 315 1.06 5.68 -8.15
CA CYS A 315 2.09 4.63 -8.20
C CYS A 315 2.39 4.19 -9.65
N HIS A 316 1.35 4.14 -10.48
CA HIS A 316 1.45 3.92 -11.91
C HIS A 316 2.40 4.93 -12.58
N ILE A 317 2.12 6.24 -12.41
CA ILE A 317 2.96 7.31 -12.98
C ILE A 317 4.39 7.23 -12.44
N GLN A 318 4.58 7.07 -11.13
CA GLN A 318 5.92 6.94 -10.55
C GLN A 318 6.69 5.76 -11.14
N SER A 319 6.02 4.64 -11.40
CA SER A 319 6.67 3.46 -11.98
C SER A 319 7.04 3.68 -13.44
N LEU A 320 6.17 4.33 -14.23
CA LEU A 320 6.47 4.73 -15.61
C LEU A 320 7.61 5.76 -15.69
N GLU A 321 7.71 6.65 -14.70
CA GLU A 321 8.81 7.62 -14.53
C GLU A 321 10.10 6.99 -13.96
N GLY A 322 10.06 5.71 -13.62
CA GLY A 322 11.25 4.95 -13.22
C GLY A 322 11.48 4.84 -11.72
N SER A 323 10.49 5.13 -10.87
CA SER A 323 10.63 5.35 -9.42
C SER A 323 9.86 4.34 -8.55
N PHE A 324 10.59 3.42 -7.92
CA PHE A 324 10.04 2.53 -6.89
C PHE A 324 9.87 3.25 -5.55
N GLY A 325 10.78 4.16 -5.19
CA GLY A 325 10.64 4.94 -3.96
C GLY A 325 9.43 5.87 -4.00
N GLY A 326 9.08 6.40 -5.16
CA GLY A 326 7.87 7.18 -5.39
C GLY A 326 6.59 6.39 -5.13
N SER A 327 6.49 5.18 -5.69
CA SER A 327 5.33 4.30 -5.41
C SER A 327 5.27 3.88 -3.95
N LEU A 328 6.40 3.59 -3.30
CA LEU A 328 6.46 3.32 -1.86
C LEU A 328 5.94 4.52 -1.04
N LYS A 329 6.39 5.74 -1.38
CA LYS A 329 5.96 6.94 -0.67
C LYS A 329 4.45 7.17 -0.77
N ILE A 330 3.84 6.84 -1.90
CA ILE A 330 2.38 6.91 -2.07
C ILE A 330 1.67 5.87 -1.22
N ILE A 331 2.19 4.65 -1.16
CA ILE A 331 1.61 3.54 -0.39
C ILE A 331 1.72 3.81 1.12
N ASN A 332 2.92 4.10 1.63
CA ASN A 332 3.14 4.22 3.07
C ASN A 332 4.23 5.22 3.48
N GLY A 333 4.41 6.31 2.72
CA GLY A 333 5.51 7.25 2.93
C GLY A 333 5.54 7.89 4.32
N GLY A 334 4.39 8.08 4.98
CA GLY A 334 4.34 8.65 6.33
C GLY A 334 4.97 7.77 7.42
N LEU A 335 5.13 6.47 7.16
CA LEU A 335 5.68 5.49 8.10
C LEU A 335 6.99 4.87 7.62
N GLU A 336 7.24 4.92 6.31
CA GLU A 336 8.33 4.19 5.66
C GLU A 336 9.33 5.10 4.90
N CYS A 337 9.03 6.40 4.76
CA CYS A 337 9.91 7.35 4.07
C CYS A 337 10.18 8.61 4.93
N PRO A 338 11.42 8.84 5.39
CA PRO A 338 12.61 8.00 5.18
C PRO A 338 12.56 6.68 5.99
N PRO A 339 13.22 5.61 5.52
CA PRO A 339 13.36 4.38 6.30
C PRO A 339 14.10 4.64 7.62
N ASP A 340 13.49 4.25 8.74
CA ASP A 340 14.15 4.23 10.05
C ASP A 340 14.55 2.78 10.40
N PRO A 341 15.85 2.43 10.37
CA PRO A 341 16.31 1.09 10.72
C PRO A 341 16.09 0.72 12.21
N SER A 342 15.75 1.69 13.06
CA SER A 342 15.35 1.47 14.46
C SER A 342 13.83 1.61 14.66
N GLY A 343 13.10 1.95 13.61
CA GLY A 343 11.67 2.21 13.64
C GLY A 343 10.84 0.93 13.56
N TYR A 344 9.55 1.08 13.84
CA TYR A 344 8.59 -0.03 13.79
C TYR A 344 8.50 -0.67 12.40
N HIS A 345 8.68 0.10 11.33
CA HIS A 345 8.59 -0.36 9.94
C HIS A 345 9.93 -0.83 9.32
N ALA A 346 11.00 -0.97 10.12
CA ALA A 346 12.31 -1.40 9.58
C ALA A 346 12.24 -2.76 8.87
N GLU A 347 11.51 -3.72 9.46
CA GLU A 347 11.30 -5.05 8.88
C GLU A 347 10.41 -4.96 7.61
N ALA A 348 9.40 -4.08 7.61
CA ALA A 348 8.54 -3.87 6.46
C ALA A 348 9.33 -3.42 5.22
N ILE A 349 10.21 -2.42 5.36
CA ILE A 349 11.09 -1.97 4.28
C ILE A 349 11.94 -3.12 3.70
N VAL A 350 12.56 -3.92 4.57
CA VAL A 350 13.33 -5.10 4.16
C VAL A 350 12.47 -6.04 3.33
N THR A 351 11.27 -6.36 3.83
CA THR A 351 10.38 -7.29 3.12
C THR A 351 9.93 -6.77 1.76
N ARG A 352 9.56 -5.48 1.64
CA ARG A 352 9.24 -4.83 0.35
C ARG A 352 10.37 -4.95 -0.66
N LEU A 353 11.60 -4.62 -0.24
CA LEU A 353 12.75 -4.62 -1.12
C LEU A 353 13.07 -6.03 -1.64
N ARG A 354 12.99 -7.05 -0.79
CA ARG A 354 13.20 -8.43 -1.22
C ARG A 354 12.13 -8.89 -2.21
N TYR A 355 10.85 -8.65 -1.91
CA TYR A 355 9.77 -9.02 -2.81
C TYR A 355 9.87 -8.30 -4.15
N TYR A 356 10.29 -7.04 -4.14
CA TYR A 356 10.59 -6.31 -5.36
C TYR A 356 11.71 -6.98 -6.19
N CYS A 357 12.82 -7.38 -5.57
CA CYS A 357 13.90 -8.11 -6.25
C CYS A 357 13.45 -9.47 -6.79
N ILE A 358 12.61 -10.20 -6.05
CA ILE A 358 12.03 -11.47 -6.49
C ILE A 358 11.17 -11.24 -7.73
N ALA A 359 10.21 -10.32 -7.66
CA ALA A 359 9.32 -10.01 -8.77
C ALA A 359 10.10 -9.55 -10.01
N ALA A 360 11.05 -8.64 -9.83
CA ALA A 360 11.95 -8.18 -10.89
C ALA A 360 12.71 -9.33 -11.58
N SER A 361 13.19 -10.31 -10.81
CA SER A 361 13.94 -11.46 -11.33
C SER A 361 13.03 -12.43 -12.09
N VAL A 362 11.86 -12.74 -11.54
CA VAL A 362 10.90 -13.69 -12.15
C VAL A 362 10.31 -13.12 -13.44
N ILE A 363 9.97 -11.84 -13.45
CA ILE A 363 9.40 -11.12 -14.61
C ILE A 363 10.48 -10.83 -15.67
N GLY A 364 11.75 -10.87 -15.27
CA GLY A 364 12.89 -10.66 -16.17
C GLY A 364 13.02 -9.21 -16.61
N VAL A 365 12.96 -8.27 -15.66
CA VAL A 365 13.28 -6.86 -15.91
C VAL A 365 14.77 -6.71 -16.22
N GLN A 366 15.15 -5.74 -17.04
CA GLN A 366 16.58 -5.46 -17.30
C GLN A 366 17.24 -4.67 -16.18
N ARG A 367 16.50 -3.75 -15.54
CA ARG A 367 16.98 -2.87 -14.48
C ARG A 367 15.88 -2.64 -13.47
N LEU A 368 16.25 -2.58 -12.18
CA LEU A 368 15.35 -2.07 -11.16
C LEU A 368 15.04 -0.58 -11.40
N LEU A 369 13.83 -0.19 -11.08
CA LEU A 369 13.44 1.19 -10.88
C LEU A 369 14.35 1.81 -9.80
N ASN A 370 14.57 3.12 -9.91
CA ASN A 370 15.34 3.85 -8.92
C ASN A 370 14.56 3.95 -7.59
N PHE A 371 15.28 4.30 -6.53
CA PHE A 371 14.71 4.46 -5.19
C PHE A 371 14.39 5.92 -4.87
N ASP A 372 14.36 6.80 -5.88
CA ASP A 372 14.04 8.22 -5.70
C ASP A 372 12.60 8.39 -5.23
N GLY A 373 12.27 9.53 -4.65
CA GLY A 373 10.96 9.78 -4.05
C GLY A 373 10.82 9.30 -2.60
N CYS A 374 11.64 8.35 -2.14
CA CYS A 374 11.73 7.93 -0.74
C CYS A 374 13.18 8.12 -0.22
N GLU A 375 13.43 9.20 0.51
CA GLU A 375 14.76 9.53 1.01
C GLU A 375 15.35 8.38 1.84
N GLY A 376 16.61 7.99 1.59
CA GLY A 376 17.28 6.92 2.31
C GLY A 376 16.93 5.49 1.88
N LEU A 377 16.00 5.30 0.94
CA LEU A 377 15.62 3.95 0.47
C LEU A 377 16.75 3.21 -0.24
N GLY A 378 17.59 3.93 -0.99
CA GLY A 378 18.80 3.35 -1.60
C GLY A 378 19.80 2.84 -0.57
N ASP A 379 19.98 3.57 0.54
CA ASP A 379 20.86 3.14 1.63
C ASP A 379 20.27 1.94 2.37
N ALA A 380 18.95 1.92 2.59
CA ALA A 380 18.24 0.77 3.15
C ALA A 380 18.40 -0.48 2.27
N PHE A 381 18.32 -0.32 0.95
CA PHE A 381 18.56 -1.40 -0.02
C PHE A 381 19.98 -1.96 0.09
N GLN A 382 20.99 -1.10 0.06
CA GLN A 382 22.38 -1.52 0.22
C GLN A 382 22.62 -2.21 1.57
N ASN A 383 22.11 -1.63 2.66
CA ASN A 383 22.23 -2.21 3.98
C ASN A 383 21.55 -3.59 4.06
N CYS A 384 20.39 -3.75 3.44
CA CYS A 384 19.68 -5.03 3.40
C CYS A 384 20.50 -6.13 2.72
N ILE A 385 21.18 -5.80 1.62
CA ILE A 385 22.10 -6.71 0.93
C ILE A 385 23.33 -7.02 1.79
N MET A 386 23.99 -5.99 2.32
CA MET A 386 25.24 -6.11 3.09
C MET A 386 25.07 -6.89 4.40
N THR A 387 23.90 -6.80 5.02
CA THR A 387 23.54 -7.59 6.22
C THR A 387 23.09 -9.00 5.87
N GLY A 388 22.87 -9.31 4.59
CA GLY A 388 22.36 -10.59 4.12
C GLY A 388 20.85 -10.76 4.29
N TYR A 389 20.12 -9.71 4.65
CA TYR A 389 18.66 -9.75 4.78
C TYR A 389 17.94 -9.75 3.44
N CYS A 390 18.57 -9.24 2.37
CA CYS A 390 18.03 -9.26 1.01
C CYS A 390 18.89 -10.11 0.06
N PRO A 391 19.01 -11.44 0.27
CA PRO A 391 19.82 -12.29 -0.61
C PRO A 391 19.31 -12.31 -2.05
N GLU A 392 18.01 -12.13 -2.27
CA GLU A 392 17.38 -12.07 -3.60
C GLU A 392 17.77 -10.80 -4.38
N CYS A 393 18.32 -9.80 -3.69
CA CYS A 393 18.76 -8.54 -4.28
C CYS A 393 20.25 -8.53 -4.69
N ASN A 394 21.02 -9.58 -4.35
CA ASN A 394 22.46 -9.63 -4.59
C ASN A 394 22.84 -9.44 -6.07
N ASP A 395 22.13 -10.11 -6.98
CA ASP A 395 22.39 -10.04 -8.42
C ASP A 395 22.13 -8.64 -8.99
N TRP A 396 21.22 -7.89 -8.37
CA TRP A 396 20.89 -6.52 -8.74
C TRP A 396 21.97 -5.53 -8.28
N TYR A 397 22.53 -5.75 -7.08
CA TYR A 397 23.62 -4.94 -6.56
C TYR A 397 24.87 -5.00 -7.44
N VAL A 398 25.29 -6.22 -7.82
CA VAL A 398 26.48 -6.41 -8.68
C VAL A 398 26.32 -5.68 -10.01
N LYS A 399 25.12 -5.73 -10.63
CA LYS A 399 24.82 -5.05 -11.89
C LYS A 399 24.82 -3.53 -11.78
N MET A 400 24.33 -3.00 -10.66
CA MET A 400 24.40 -1.56 -10.38
C MET A 400 25.86 -1.09 -10.24
N SER A 401 26.70 -1.86 -9.54
CA SER A 401 28.12 -1.53 -9.33
C SER A 401 28.98 -1.64 -10.60
N THR A 402 28.64 -2.49 -11.56
CA THR A 402 29.37 -2.60 -12.84
C THR A 402 29.07 -1.46 -13.83
N THR A 403 28.02 -0.66 -13.59
CA THR A 403 27.59 0.40 -14.52
C THR A 403 28.29 1.76 -14.25
N THR A 404 29.00 1.91 -13.12
CA THR A 404 29.57 3.20 -12.68
C THR A 404 31.05 3.43 -13.05
N GLY A 405 31.65 2.57 -13.88
CA GLY A 405 33.03 2.70 -14.36
C GLY A 405 33.15 2.77 -15.89
N GLU A 406 33.28 3.99 -16.42
CA GLU A 406 33.66 4.35 -17.80
C GLU A 406 32.78 3.92 -19.00
N THR A 407 32.93 4.71 -20.07
CA THR A 407 32.08 4.91 -21.26
C THR A 407 31.72 3.67 -22.09
N GLN A 408 30.43 3.61 -22.45
CA GLN A 408 29.75 2.96 -23.61
C GLN A 408 29.17 1.53 -23.53
N THR A 409 27.91 1.48 -24.01
CA THR A 409 26.97 0.40 -24.35
C THR A 409 26.20 -0.32 -23.22
N PRO A 410 24.86 -0.46 -23.36
CA PRO A 410 24.01 -0.99 -22.30
C PRO A 410 24.22 -2.51 -22.15
N VAL A 411 24.33 -2.98 -20.91
CA VAL A 411 24.29 -4.41 -20.61
C VAL A 411 22.82 -4.87 -20.71
N VAL A 412 22.53 -5.64 -21.75
CA VAL A 412 21.18 -6.08 -22.21
C VAL A 412 20.70 -7.35 -21.51
N SER A 413 20.94 -7.55 -20.21
CA SER A 413 20.39 -8.77 -19.57
C SER A 413 20.07 -8.65 -18.08
N GLY A 414 18.81 -8.93 -17.75
CA GLY A 414 18.32 -9.27 -16.41
C GLY A 414 18.95 -10.58 -15.89
N PRO A 415 18.72 -10.97 -14.62
CA PRO A 415 19.23 -12.25 -14.10
C PRO A 415 18.77 -13.37 -15.03
N THR A 416 19.69 -14.21 -15.51
CA THR A 416 19.38 -15.28 -16.47
C THR A 416 18.88 -16.56 -15.79
N GLN A 417 18.91 -16.60 -14.45
CA GLN A 417 18.43 -17.71 -13.64
C GLN A 417 17.65 -17.17 -12.44
N GLN A 418 16.55 -17.85 -12.10
CA GLN A 418 15.81 -17.58 -10.87
C GLN A 418 16.72 -17.78 -9.64
N PRO A 419 16.48 -17.09 -8.51
CA PRO A 419 17.25 -17.29 -7.29
C PRO A 419 17.26 -18.78 -6.90
N VAL A 420 18.46 -19.36 -6.81
CA VAL A 420 18.69 -20.80 -6.50
C VAL A 420 18.18 -21.24 -5.11
N ALA A 421 17.73 -20.28 -4.29
CA ALA A 421 17.08 -20.53 -3.01
C ALA A 421 15.81 -19.67 -2.91
N PHE A 422 14.81 -19.98 -3.73
CA PHE A 422 13.45 -19.50 -3.49
C PHE A 422 12.96 -20.07 -2.16
N ARG A 423 12.97 -19.25 -1.10
CA ARG A 423 12.40 -19.60 0.20
C ARG A 423 11.01 -18.99 0.25
N SER A 424 9.96 -19.82 0.33
CA SER A 424 8.58 -19.33 0.47
C SER A 424 8.42 -18.58 1.79
N TRP A 425 7.68 -17.48 1.79
CA TRP A 425 7.60 -16.54 2.90
C TRP A 425 6.40 -16.76 3.84
N ALA A 426 5.79 -17.93 3.80
CA ALA A 426 4.90 -18.34 4.89
C ALA A 426 5.67 -18.62 6.20
N ASP A 427 7.01 -18.70 6.14
CA ASP A 427 7.90 -18.96 7.29
C ASP A 427 8.89 -17.79 7.50
N ASP A 428 8.40 -16.68 8.04
CA ASP A 428 9.20 -15.53 8.50
C ASP A 428 9.97 -15.84 9.81
N SER A 429 10.07 -17.10 10.26
CA SER A 429 10.84 -17.48 11.46
C SER A 429 12.30 -17.03 11.39
N TRP A 430 12.85 -16.84 10.19
CA TRP A 430 14.19 -16.28 10.01
C TRP A 430 14.31 -14.82 10.49
N LEU A 431 13.24 -14.00 10.43
CA LEU A 431 13.25 -12.63 10.97
C LEU A 431 13.38 -12.66 12.50
N GLN A 432 12.89 -13.72 13.15
CA GLN A 432 13.11 -13.98 14.58
C GLN A 432 14.58 -14.33 14.87
N GLU A 433 15.26 -15.07 13.97
CA GLU A 433 16.70 -15.34 14.08
C GLU A 433 17.55 -14.07 13.90
N ILE A 434 17.08 -13.15 13.05
CA ILE A 434 17.68 -11.82 12.82
C ILE A 434 17.63 -10.94 14.09
N LYS A 435 16.53 -10.98 14.86
CA LYS A 435 16.47 -10.34 16.20
C LYS A 435 17.53 -10.88 17.15
N ARG A 436 17.86 -12.18 17.07
CA ARG A 436 18.92 -12.80 17.88
C ARG A 436 20.31 -12.35 17.40
N ALA A 437 20.53 -12.25 16.09
CA ALA A 437 21.79 -11.79 15.52
C ALA A 437 22.10 -10.31 15.84
N SER A 438 21.11 -9.41 15.72
CA SER A 438 21.30 -7.98 16.08
C SER A 438 21.60 -7.78 17.57
N SER A 439 21.04 -8.64 18.45
CA SER A 439 21.38 -8.67 19.87
C SER A 439 22.80 -9.17 20.15
N ALA A 440 23.33 -10.07 19.30
CA ALA A 440 24.70 -10.58 19.37
C ALA A 440 25.72 -9.53 18.86
N THR A 441 25.37 -8.78 17.81
CA THR A 441 26.19 -7.68 17.29
C THR A 441 26.26 -6.50 18.27
N ARG A 442 25.17 -6.16 18.98
CA ARG A 442 25.21 -5.21 20.11
C ARG A 442 26.10 -5.71 21.27
N ARG A 443 26.08 -7.02 21.55
CA ARG A 443 26.95 -7.63 22.57
C ARG A 443 28.43 -7.54 22.18
N ASN A 444 28.78 -7.81 20.92
CA ASN A 444 30.15 -7.70 20.43
C ASN A 444 30.66 -6.26 20.37
N GLN A 445 29.80 -5.27 20.10
CA GLN A 445 30.19 -3.86 20.21
C GLN A 445 30.39 -3.41 21.67
N MET A 446 29.58 -3.88 22.62
CA MET A 446 29.85 -3.65 24.06
C MET A 446 31.14 -4.33 24.53
N SER A 447 31.49 -5.51 24.01
CA SER A 447 32.75 -6.18 24.33
C SER A 447 33.98 -5.47 23.74
N LEU A 448 33.88 -4.87 22.55
CA LEU A 448 34.95 -4.04 21.97
C LEU A 448 35.13 -2.70 22.71
N PHE A 449 34.03 -2.10 23.20
CA PHE A 449 34.08 -0.88 24.03
C PHE A 449 34.60 -1.15 25.46
N LEU A 450 34.31 -2.31 26.06
CA LEU A 450 34.92 -2.69 27.35
C LEU A 450 36.42 -3.06 27.21
N ALA A 451 36.83 -3.65 26.09
CA ALA A 451 38.25 -3.97 25.85
C ALA A 451 39.11 -2.70 25.65
N THR A 452 38.53 -1.61 25.10
CA THR A 452 39.22 -0.32 24.98
C THR A 452 39.18 0.52 26.26
N PHE A 453 38.19 0.33 27.15
CA PHE A 453 38.16 1.00 28.47
C PHE A 453 39.03 0.31 29.54
N LEU A 454 39.24 -1.01 29.47
CA LEU A 454 40.12 -1.73 30.40
C LEU A 454 41.61 -1.67 30.01
N GLY A 455 41.93 -1.36 28.75
CA GLY A 455 43.31 -1.12 28.29
C GLY A 455 43.92 0.19 28.78
N SER A 456 43.10 1.21 29.07
CA SER A 456 43.57 2.53 29.55
C SER A 456 43.62 2.68 31.08
N LEU A 457 43.19 1.66 31.84
CA LEU A 457 43.25 1.64 33.31
C LEU A 457 44.46 0.86 33.88
N CYS A 458 45.25 0.19 33.04
CA CYS A 458 46.49 -0.51 33.46
C CYS A 458 47.80 0.27 33.19
N LEU A 459 47.74 1.47 32.58
CA LEU A 459 48.94 2.27 32.27
C LEU A 459 49.12 3.53 33.13
N HIS A 460 48.28 3.74 34.16
CA HIS A 460 48.38 4.91 35.07
C HIS A 460 48.50 4.56 36.55
N ARG A 461 48.97 3.35 36.88
CA ARG A 461 49.26 2.94 38.27
C ARG A 461 50.61 2.26 38.43
N TRP A 462 51.65 2.85 37.86
CA TRP A 462 53.06 2.50 38.09
C TRP A 462 53.93 3.76 38.26
N HIS A 463 53.46 4.74 39.03
CA HIS A 463 54.32 5.81 39.59
C HIS A 463 53.66 6.41 40.83
N ALA A 464 53.77 5.72 41.98
CA ALA A 464 53.70 6.32 43.32
C ALA A 464 53.97 5.27 44.41
N TRP A 465 55.05 4.50 44.32
CA TRP A 465 55.69 3.80 45.45
C TRP A 465 57.20 3.79 45.18
N CYS A 466 57.82 4.96 45.38
CA CYS A 466 59.25 5.18 45.60
C CYS A 466 59.42 6.66 46.01
N ALA A 467 59.07 6.95 47.28
CA ALA A 467 59.57 7.99 48.18
C ALA A 467 58.61 8.11 49.36
#